data_AF-A0A1T4LUF7-F1
#
_entry.id   AF-A0A1T4LUF7-F1
#
_cell.length_a   1.000
_cell.length_b   1.000
_cell.length_c   1.000
_cell.angle_alpha   90.00
_cell.angle_beta   90.00
_cell.angle_gamma   90.00
#
_symmetry.space_group_name_H-M   'P 1'
#
loop_
_entity.id
_entity.type
_entity.pdbx_description
1 polymer ?
#
loop_
_entity_poly.entity_id
_entity_poly.type
_entity_poly.pdbx_seq_one_letter_code
_entity_poly.pdbx_strand_id
1 'polypeptide(L)'
;MELEKEYSCLEKNELVFCKAINVDKNYQETPEAYLDDIFKVVKCTAHSYVTSCDIKDSTVYIIGKTEICLTYYNEQNELLYTDFVEDFNESIAIDSVSEYAFGIVTVCNKYCNFRIINQRRIDIHTSFALNVSVYDKKSCPCVCKCEKSKLKKSEEKIAYVENAVISKIDVEESFVLPANSNGINRVVSFELSATSTDIKTIKDKALIRANVSISVLYTNNENKIDKANFTFEASKIVEISGVDEKCSCIAKISKGSLYVKAKSSTDDNGGKIELYGDLSLAVIVVKEECRKIISDGYIVGKKTKNSYSSFDCLTNGKCVSDSKNAKLSLDLSSSITKIYDLSVVVSSCTQKNNKLCVDFEICILAESAEKGIEYITQTKTIEIKTENSEIASSAFVSSFDYTIVNDKNISVNVMYSYCGYMGKQKTINALSEIECTDDSVSVPALTLYFAKQNEKLWDIAKKFSSDIELIKKENNITCESLDSNKVIIIPGL
;
A
#
# COMPACT_ATOMS: atom_id res chain seq x y z
N MET A 1 -38.21 21.11 -29.61
CA MET A 1 -38.80 19.80 -29.18
C MET A 1 -38.26 19.48 -27.80
N GLU A 2 -39.12 19.25 -26.81
CA GLU A 2 -38.66 18.84 -25.47
C GLU A 2 -38.24 17.37 -25.50
N LEU A 3 -37.05 17.07 -24.99
CA LEU A 3 -36.51 15.72 -24.90
C LEU A 3 -36.81 15.16 -23.52
N GLU A 4 -37.36 13.96 -23.45
CA GLU A 4 -37.49 13.21 -22.20
C GLU A 4 -36.15 12.54 -21.88
N LYS A 5 -35.45 13.09 -20.88
CA LYS A 5 -34.11 12.67 -20.44
C LYS A 5 -34.20 12.05 -19.05
N GLU A 6 -33.50 10.94 -18.86
CA GLU A 6 -33.22 10.37 -17.55
C GLU A 6 -31.73 10.50 -17.28
N TYR A 7 -31.40 10.90 -16.06
CA TYR A 7 -30.04 11.05 -15.59
C TYR A 7 -29.70 9.95 -14.59
N SER A 8 -28.45 9.53 -14.61
CA SER A 8 -27.82 8.74 -13.56
C SER A 8 -26.58 9.47 -13.05
N CYS A 9 -25.91 8.91 -12.05
CA CYS A 9 -24.65 9.44 -11.57
C CYS A 9 -23.60 8.33 -11.53
N LEU A 10 -22.46 8.55 -12.18
CA LEU A 10 -21.29 7.70 -12.00
C LEU A 10 -20.58 8.14 -10.73
N GLU A 11 -20.64 7.31 -9.69
CA GLU A 11 -20.07 7.64 -8.39
C GLU A 11 -19.01 6.64 -7.94
N LYS A 12 -17.81 7.10 -7.59
CA LYS A 12 -16.80 6.25 -6.97
C LYS A 12 -15.95 7.07 -6.02
N ASN A 13 -15.30 6.40 -5.10
CA ASN A 13 -14.27 7.05 -4.31
C ASN A 13 -13.07 7.35 -5.20
N GLU A 14 -12.54 8.56 -5.07
CA GLU A 14 -11.32 9.02 -5.74
C GLU A 14 -10.29 9.46 -4.71
N LEU A 15 -9.03 9.28 -5.04
CA LEU A 15 -7.92 9.81 -4.26
C LEU A 15 -7.94 11.34 -4.41
N VAL A 16 -8.39 12.04 -3.36
CA VAL A 16 -8.51 13.51 -3.34
C VAL A 16 -7.32 14.18 -2.67
N PHE A 17 -6.59 13.46 -1.83
CA PHE A 17 -5.34 13.95 -1.23
C PHE A 17 -4.34 12.79 -1.10
N CYS A 18 -3.09 13.04 -1.52
CA CYS A 18 -1.99 12.09 -1.38
C CYS A 18 -0.68 12.85 -1.13
N LYS A 19 -0.10 12.68 0.06
CA LYS A 19 1.19 13.30 0.42
C LYS A 19 2.00 12.41 1.35
N ALA A 20 3.31 12.44 1.17
CA ALA A 20 4.28 11.96 2.15
C ALA A 20 4.71 13.14 3.04
N ILE A 21 4.50 13.03 4.35
CA ILE A 21 4.78 14.07 5.32
C ILE A 21 5.89 13.59 6.24
N ASN A 22 6.97 14.36 6.31
CA ASN A 22 8.07 14.04 7.21
C ASN A 22 7.74 14.54 8.61
N VAL A 23 7.94 13.69 9.59
CA VAL A 23 7.72 13.97 10.99
C VAL A 23 9.03 13.72 11.71
N ASP A 24 9.49 14.73 12.44
CA ASP A 24 10.66 14.66 13.30
C ASP A 24 10.22 14.78 14.76
N LYS A 25 10.66 13.84 15.60
CA LYS A 25 10.35 13.82 17.03
C LYS A 25 11.63 13.74 17.84
N ASN A 26 11.60 14.45 18.98
CA ASN A 26 12.69 14.48 19.94
C ASN A 26 12.15 13.98 21.26
N TYR A 27 12.69 12.88 21.75
CA TYR A 27 12.30 12.25 23.00
C TYR A 27 13.48 12.27 23.96
N GLN A 28 13.20 12.37 25.26
CA GLN A 28 14.21 12.37 26.30
C GLN A 28 13.87 11.25 27.27
N GLU A 29 14.61 10.15 27.17
CA GLU A 29 14.31 8.92 27.89
C GLU A 29 15.22 8.71 29.09
N THR A 30 14.70 7.98 30.07
CA THR A 30 15.43 7.56 31.26
C THR A 30 15.12 6.10 31.54
N PRO A 31 16.11 5.18 31.49
CA PRO A 31 15.88 3.79 31.83
C PRO A 31 15.26 3.64 33.23
N GLU A 32 14.43 2.62 33.40
CA GLU A 32 13.79 2.33 34.69
C GLU A 32 14.80 2.15 35.83
N ALA A 33 14.38 2.47 37.05
CA ALA A 33 15.29 2.52 38.21
C ALA A 33 15.96 1.18 38.56
N TYR A 34 15.40 0.04 38.13
CA TYR A 34 15.99 -1.28 38.34
C TYR A 34 17.06 -1.65 37.31
N LEU A 35 17.17 -0.90 36.20
CA LEU A 35 18.21 -1.08 35.20
C LEU A 35 19.47 -0.33 35.60
N ASP A 36 20.64 -0.89 35.29
CA ASP A 36 21.93 -0.23 35.54
C ASP A 36 22.14 0.98 34.63
N ASP A 37 23.19 1.73 34.93
CA ASP A 37 23.56 2.95 34.23
C ASP A 37 24.08 2.69 32.81
N ILE A 38 23.75 3.61 31.90
CA ILE A 38 24.22 3.61 30.52
C ILE A 38 25.71 3.96 30.51
N PHE A 39 26.55 2.96 30.23
CA PHE A 39 27.99 3.16 30.01
C PHE A 39 28.31 3.38 28.53
N LYS A 40 27.78 2.53 27.64
CA LYS A 40 27.98 2.65 26.19
C LYS A 40 26.76 2.13 25.42
N VAL A 41 26.16 2.98 24.58
CA VAL A 41 25.06 2.56 23.70
C VAL A 41 25.62 1.74 22.52
N VAL A 42 24.96 0.60 22.25
CA VAL A 42 25.29 -0.29 21.13
C VAL A 42 24.29 -0.13 19.99
N LYS A 43 23.00 -0.09 20.32
CA LYS A 43 21.89 0.05 19.37
C LYS A 43 20.82 0.93 19.98
N CYS A 44 20.34 1.90 19.22
CA CYS A 44 19.15 2.68 19.56
C CYS A 44 18.32 2.84 18.28
N THR A 45 17.19 2.15 18.22
CA THR A 45 16.28 2.19 17.08
C THR A 45 14.94 2.74 17.51
N ALA A 46 14.24 3.40 16.58
CA ALA A 46 12.87 3.85 16.79
C ALA A 46 12.05 3.45 15.58
N HIS A 47 10.93 2.76 15.80
CA HIS A 47 9.93 2.50 14.77
C HIS A 47 8.61 3.14 15.16
N SER A 48 8.02 3.85 14.21
CA SER A 48 6.71 4.48 14.40
C SER A 48 5.63 3.73 13.64
N TYR A 49 4.43 3.70 14.20
CA TYR A 49 3.26 3.07 13.61
C TYR A 49 1.99 3.87 13.94
N VAL A 50 1.00 3.80 13.05
CA VAL A 50 -0.28 4.52 13.19
C VAL A 50 -1.30 3.60 13.83
N THR A 51 -2.06 4.16 14.76
CA THR A 51 -3.14 3.46 15.48
C THR A 51 -4.53 3.96 15.08
N SER A 52 -4.64 5.24 14.67
CA SER A 52 -5.87 5.82 14.12
C SER A 52 -5.59 6.85 13.04
N CYS A 53 -6.54 6.97 12.11
CA CYS A 53 -6.59 8.02 11.09
C CYS A 53 -8.06 8.43 10.91
N ASP A 54 -8.41 9.61 11.41
CA ASP A 54 -9.75 10.16 11.38
C ASP A 54 -9.81 11.44 10.56
N ILE A 55 -10.93 11.70 9.89
CA ILE A 55 -11.15 12.93 9.13
C ILE A 55 -12.30 13.69 9.77
N LYS A 56 -12.04 14.93 10.16
CA LYS A 56 -13.05 15.81 10.73
C LYS A 56 -12.82 17.24 10.28
N ASP A 57 -13.88 17.90 9.83
CA ASP A 57 -13.85 19.31 9.41
C ASP A 57 -12.71 19.62 8.41
N SER A 58 -12.54 18.75 7.40
CA SER A 58 -11.47 18.85 6.38
C SER A 58 -10.05 18.86 6.97
N THR A 59 -9.85 18.19 8.10
CA THR A 59 -8.56 17.94 8.71
C THR A 59 -8.39 16.43 8.94
N VAL A 60 -7.26 15.88 8.50
CA VAL A 60 -6.86 14.50 8.80
C VAL A 60 -6.13 14.51 10.14
N TYR A 61 -6.63 13.77 11.11
CA TYR A 61 -6.03 13.55 12.42
C TYR A 61 -5.40 12.17 12.47
N ILE A 62 -4.10 12.11 12.71
CA ILE A 62 -3.32 10.88 12.75
C ILE A 62 -2.81 10.70 14.17
N ILE A 63 -3.11 9.55 14.76
CA ILE A 63 -2.62 9.16 16.09
C ILE A 63 -1.77 7.91 15.93
N GLY A 64 -0.55 7.94 16.43
CA GLY A 64 0.35 6.81 16.40
C GLY A 64 1.27 6.80 17.59
N LYS A 65 2.20 5.84 17.55
CA LYS A 65 3.19 5.64 18.60
C LYS A 65 4.56 5.44 17.99
N THR A 66 5.58 5.84 18.72
CA THR A 66 6.97 5.54 18.44
C THR A 66 7.49 4.63 19.54
N GLU A 67 7.86 3.39 19.18
CA GLU A 67 8.52 2.48 20.11
C GLU A 67 10.03 2.54 19.86
N ILE A 68 10.75 2.86 20.92
CA ILE A 68 12.19 3.06 20.96
C ILE A 68 12.80 1.83 21.64
N CYS A 69 13.79 1.22 21.02
CA CYS A 69 14.52 0.07 21.55
C CYS A 69 15.98 0.45 21.77
N LEU A 70 16.44 0.35 23.03
CA LEU A 70 17.77 0.72 23.45
C LEU A 70 18.53 -0.50 23.98
N THR A 71 19.66 -0.82 23.34
CA THR A 71 20.62 -1.83 23.79
C THR A 71 21.93 -1.13 24.16
N TYR A 72 22.44 -1.38 25.37
CA TYR A 72 23.63 -0.70 25.90
C TYR A 72 24.42 -1.59 26.85
N TYR A 73 25.70 -1.25 27.04
CA TYR A 73 26.52 -1.82 28.10
C TYR A 73 26.39 -1.01 29.39
N ASN A 74 26.37 -1.70 30.53
CA ASN A 74 26.62 -1.11 31.84
C ASN A 74 28.14 -1.06 32.16
N GLU A 75 28.51 -0.54 33.33
CA GLU A 75 29.92 -0.45 33.77
C GLU A 75 30.57 -1.83 33.98
N GLN A 76 29.77 -2.86 34.24
CA GLN A 76 30.20 -4.25 34.39
C GLN A 76 30.36 -4.97 33.04
N ASN A 77 30.22 -4.25 31.92
CA ASN A 77 30.31 -4.77 30.55
C ASN A 77 29.26 -5.84 30.23
N GLU A 78 28.10 -5.78 30.90
CA GLU A 78 26.93 -6.57 30.57
C GLU A 78 26.05 -5.84 29.57
N LEU A 79 25.51 -6.57 28.60
CA LEU A 79 24.60 -6.04 27.61
C LEU A 79 23.17 -6.03 28.16
N LEU A 80 22.53 -4.87 28.15
CA LEU A 80 21.18 -4.62 28.64
C LEU A 80 20.27 -4.14 27.51
N TYR A 81 18.96 -4.32 27.71
CA TYR A 81 17.91 -3.90 26.81
C TYR A 81 16.79 -3.23 27.58
N THR A 82 16.26 -2.15 27.00
CA THR A 82 15.04 -1.48 27.47
C THR A 82 14.33 -0.88 26.27
N ASP A 83 13.02 -0.70 26.40
CA ASP A 83 12.19 -0.04 25.41
C ASP A 83 11.39 1.11 26.04
N PHE A 84 10.97 2.05 25.18
CA PHE A 84 10.12 3.19 25.54
C PHE A 84 9.04 3.33 24.48
N VAL A 85 7.84 3.77 24.86
CA VAL A 85 6.73 3.98 23.93
C VAL A 85 6.18 5.37 24.13
N GLU A 86 6.31 6.20 23.09
CA GLU A 86 5.85 7.58 23.09
C GLU A 86 4.72 7.77 22.07
N ASP A 87 3.69 8.52 22.47
CA ASP A 87 2.57 8.84 21.59
C ASP A 87 2.93 10.02 20.67
N PHE A 88 2.48 9.97 19.42
CA PHE A 88 2.50 11.12 18.53
C PHE A 88 1.12 11.39 17.92
N ASN A 89 0.89 12.66 17.61
CA ASN A 89 -0.27 13.11 16.88
C ASN A 89 0.14 14.11 15.80
N GLU A 90 -0.50 14.02 14.65
CA GLU A 90 -0.32 14.94 13.53
C GLU A 90 -1.68 15.34 12.96
N SER A 91 -1.80 16.59 12.53
CA SER A 91 -3.02 17.12 11.93
C SER A 91 -2.70 17.79 10.60
N ILE A 92 -3.45 17.43 9.55
CA ILE A 92 -3.17 17.88 8.19
C ILE A 92 -4.44 18.49 7.60
N ALA A 93 -4.40 19.78 7.32
CA ALA A 93 -5.48 20.45 6.60
C ALA A 93 -5.53 19.96 5.14
N ILE A 94 -6.73 19.61 4.68
CA ILE A 94 -7.01 19.19 3.31
C ILE A 94 -8.12 20.05 2.72
N ASP A 95 -8.30 19.96 1.40
CA ASP A 95 -9.44 20.60 0.74
C ASP A 95 -10.76 20.01 1.27
N SER A 96 -11.86 20.72 1.03
CA SER A 96 -13.18 20.28 1.50
C SER A 96 -13.51 18.87 1.00
N VAL A 97 -13.83 17.99 1.94
CA VAL A 97 -14.27 16.61 1.69
C VAL A 97 -15.66 16.35 2.28
N SER A 98 -16.34 15.33 1.77
CA SER A 98 -17.64 14.89 2.29
C SER A 98 -17.52 14.18 3.64
N GLU A 99 -18.66 13.99 4.32
CA GLU A 99 -18.74 13.20 5.57
C GLU A 99 -18.42 11.70 5.39
N TYR A 100 -18.36 11.22 4.14
CA TYR A 100 -18.04 9.83 3.79
C TYR A 100 -16.58 9.63 3.41
N ALA A 101 -15.76 10.68 3.47
CA ALA A 101 -14.35 10.59 3.18
C ALA A 101 -13.63 9.73 4.23
N PHE A 102 -12.65 8.95 3.79
CA PHE A 102 -11.84 8.12 4.66
C PHE A 102 -10.35 8.22 4.28
N GLY A 103 -9.50 7.98 5.27
CA GLY A 103 -8.05 8.07 5.11
C GLY A 103 -7.36 6.77 5.44
N ILE A 104 -6.20 6.55 4.82
CA ILE A 104 -5.25 5.54 5.24
C ILE A 104 -3.84 6.13 5.27
N VAL A 105 -3.08 5.69 6.27
CA VAL A 105 -1.73 6.17 6.53
C VAL A 105 -0.80 4.99 6.71
N THR A 106 0.35 5.03 6.05
CA THR A 106 1.43 4.05 6.25
C THR A 106 2.71 4.77 6.62
N VAL A 107 3.46 4.22 7.58
CA VAL A 107 4.71 4.80 8.07
C VAL A 107 5.91 4.23 7.33
N CYS A 108 6.86 5.09 7.00
CA CYS A 108 8.20 4.70 6.54
C CYS A 108 9.23 5.34 7.47
N ASN A 109 9.88 4.54 8.30
CA ASN A 109 10.93 5.01 9.21
C ASN A 109 12.17 5.43 8.39
N LYS A 110 12.87 6.48 8.80
CA LYS A 110 14.04 7.00 8.07
C LYS A 110 15.33 6.86 8.86
N TYR A 111 15.42 7.54 10.00
CA TYR A 111 16.60 7.49 10.85
C TYR A 111 16.24 7.68 12.31
N CYS A 112 17.09 7.15 13.17
CA CYS A 112 17.07 7.33 14.61
C CYS A 112 18.50 7.67 15.05
N ASN A 113 18.69 8.89 15.53
CA ASN A 113 19.93 9.34 16.13
C ASN A 113 19.73 9.51 17.64
N PHE A 114 20.81 9.45 18.40
CA PHE A 114 20.74 9.64 19.84
C PHE A 114 21.95 10.38 20.37
N ARG A 115 21.80 10.96 21.55
CA ARG A 115 22.87 11.59 22.31
C ARG A 115 22.74 11.21 23.78
N ILE A 116 23.79 10.63 24.35
CA ILE A 116 23.85 10.37 25.79
C ILE A 116 24.08 11.72 26.50
N ILE A 117 23.21 12.05 27.45
CA ILE A 117 23.30 13.27 28.25
C ILE A 117 24.05 12.98 29.55
N ASN A 118 23.72 11.87 30.20
CA ASN A 118 24.45 11.32 31.34
C ASN A 118 24.16 9.81 31.44
N GLN A 119 24.65 9.17 32.50
CA GLN A 119 24.49 7.74 32.77
C GLN A 119 23.02 7.25 32.88
N ARG A 120 22.04 8.14 33.05
CA ARG A 120 20.61 7.81 33.16
C ARG A 120 19.75 8.43 32.08
N ARG A 121 20.28 9.29 31.22
CA ARG A 121 19.48 10.11 30.30
C ARG A 121 20.04 10.09 28.90
N ILE A 122 19.14 9.84 27.94
CA ILE A 122 19.43 9.79 26.51
C ILE A 122 18.42 10.65 25.75
N ASP A 123 18.92 11.50 24.87
CA ASP A 123 18.10 12.24 23.90
C ASP A 123 18.03 11.43 22.62
N ILE A 124 16.84 11.32 22.03
CA ILE A 124 16.56 10.50 20.86
C ILE A 124 15.87 11.37 19.82
N HIS A 125 16.48 11.44 18.65
CA HIS A 125 16.02 12.21 17.50
C HIS A 125 15.60 11.23 16.41
N THR A 126 14.31 11.07 16.19
CA THR A 126 13.75 10.16 15.19
C THR A 126 13.03 10.90 14.07
N SER A 127 13.14 10.38 12.86
CA SER A 127 12.47 10.88 11.66
C SER A 127 11.76 9.75 10.93
N PHE A 128 10.51 9.98 10.55
CA PHE A 128 9.71 9.06 9.75
C PHE A 128 8.80 9.82 8.77
N ALA A 129 8.35 9.15 7.72
CA ALA A 129 7.38 9.68 6.77
C ALA A 129 6.00 9.03 6.98
N LEU A 130 4.98 9.87 7.11
CA LEU A 130 3.57 9.48 7.03
C LEU A 130 3.12 9.59 5.57
N ASN A 131 2.86 8.46 4.92
CA ASN A 131 2.26 8.44 3.58
C ASN A 131 0.74 8.42 3.74
N VAL A 132 0.12 9.58 3.53
CA VAL A 132 -1.31 9.83 3.78
C VAL A 132 -2.05 9.81 2.45
N SER A 133 -3.09 8.98 2.37
CA SER A 133 -4.02 8.93 1.23
C SER A 133 -5.45 9.12 1.75
N VAL A 134 -6.16 10.11 1.21
CA VAL A 134 -7.56 10.38 1.52
C VAL A 134 -8.40 10.15 0.28
N TYR A 135 -9.48 9.40 0.47
CA TYR A 135 -10.45 9.09 -0.56
C TYR A 135 -11.77 9.74 -0.23
N ASP A 136 -12.41 10.31 -1.25
CA ASP A 136 -13.75 10.88 -1.12
C ASP A 136 -14.59 10.52 -2.34
N LYS A 137 -15.91 10.49 -2.14
CA LYS A 137 -16.87 10.12 -3.16
C LYS A 137 -16.99 11.24 -4.19
N LYS A 138 -16.64 10.93 -5.44
CA LYS A 138 -16.86 11.85 -6.57
C LYS A 138 -18.03 11.38 -7.41
N SER A 139 -18.93 12.32 -7.67
CA SER A 139 -20.13 12.14 -8.47
C SER A 139 -19.96 12.78 -9.84
N CYS A 140 -20.27 12.03 -10.89
CA CYS A 140 -20.28 12.51 -12.28
C CYS A 140 -21.69 12.27 -12.86
N PRO A 141 -22.60 13.27 -12.75
CA PRO A 141 -23.92 13.19 -13.35
C PRO A 141 -23.84 13.02 -14.86
N CYS A 142 -24.62 12.09 -15.40
CA CYS A 142 -24.61 11.77 -16.82
C CYS A 142 -25.99 11.33 -17.31
N VAL A 143 -26.25 11.52 -18.60
CA VAL A 143 -27.44 11.01 -19.27
C VAL A 143 -27.38 9.48 -19.28
N CYS A 144 -28.45 8.82 -18.86
CA CYS A 144 -28.60 7.36 -18.91
C CYS A 144 -29.67 6.91 -19.92
N LYS A 145 -30.63 7.78 -20.23
CA LYS A 145 -31.63 7.56 -21.28
C LYS A 145 -32.10 8.91 -21.83
N CYS A 146 -32.42 8.92 -23.12
CA CYS A 146 -33.04 10.05 -23.79
C CYS A 146 -33.94 9.50 -24.90
N GLU A 147 -35.24 9.72 -24.80
CA GLU A 147 -36.16 9.20 -25.81
C GLU A 147 -35.91 9.81 -27.19
N LYS A 148 -36.23 9.06 -28.25
CA LYS A 148 -36.07 9.46 -29.66
C LYS A 148 -34.64 9.87 -30.05
N SER A 149 -33.65 9.50 -29.24
CA SER A 149 -32.22 9.68 -29.53
C SER A 149 -31.53 8.35 -29.77
N LYS A 150 -30.37 8.40 -30.44
CA LYS A 150 -29.39 7.31 -30.48
C LYS A 150 -28.32 7.64 -29.48
N LEU A 151 -28.01 6.71 -28.57
CA LEU A 151 -27.01 6.88 -27.51
C LEU A 151 -25.89 5.85 -27.67
N LYS A 152 -24.64 6.32 -27.56
CA LYS A 152 -23.44 5.49 -27.63
C LYS A 152 -23.14 4.93 -26.26
N LYS A 153 -23.56 3.70 -26.05
CA LYS A 153 -23.38 2.98 -24.79
C LYS A 153 -22.09 2.18 -24.82
N SER A 154 -21.33 2.22 -23.74
CA SER A 154 -20.21 1.32 -23.47
C SER A 154 -20.34 0.74 -22.07
N GLU A 155 -19.79 -0.45 -21.87
CA GLU A 155 -19.63 -1.04 -20.54
C GLU A 155 -18.16 -1.05 -20.18
N GLU A 156 -17.84 -0.57 -19.00
CA GLU A 156 -16.47 -0.45 -18.52
C GLU A 156 -16.39 -1.06 -17.12
N LYS A 157 -15.40 -1.93 -16.92
CA LYS A 157 -15.04 -2.44 -15.59
C LYS A 157 -14.16 -1.42 -14.92
N ILE A 158 -14.68 -0.78 -13.88
CA ILE A 158 -13.99 0.30 -13.16
C ILE A 158 -13.59 -0.20 -11.78
N ALA A 159 -12.30 -0.08 -11.48
CA ALA A 159 -11.74 -0.37 -10.18
C ALA A 159 -11.46 0.92 -9.39
N TYR A 160 -11.74 0.88 -8.09
CA TYR A 160 -11.52 1.98 -7.16
C TYR A 160 -11.36 1.48 -5.73
N VAL A 161 -10.80 2.31 -4.84
CA VAL A 161 -10.71 2.00 -3.41
C VAL A 161 -12.08 2.17 -2.79
N GLU A 162 -12.72 1.07 -2.38
CA GLU A 162 -14.03 1.11 -1.72
C GLU A 162 -13.89 1.65 -0.31
N ASN A 163 -12.90 1.17 0.43
CA ASN A 163 -12.67 1.53 1.82
C ASN A 163 -11.22 1.21 2.22
N ALA A 164 -10.80 1.71 3.38
CA ALA A 164 -9.51 1.41 3.98
C ALA A 164 -9.60 1.46 5.51
N VAL A 165 -8.78 0.67 6.19
CA VAL A 165 -8.82 0.57 7.66
C VAL A 165 -7.41 0.45 8.23
N ILE A 166 -7.20 1.10 9.37
CA ILE A 166 -6.05 0.90 10.25
C ILE A 166 -6.53 0.08 11.45
N SER A 167 -5.78 -0.97 11.78
CA SER A 167 -6.10 -1.90 12.84
C SER A 167 -4.82 -2.52 13.40
N LYS A 168 -4.98 -3.54 14.24
CA LYS A 168 -3.87 -4.27 14.84
C LYS A 168 -4.13 -5.77 14.92
N ILE A 169 -3.06 -6.55 14.90
CA ILE A 169 -3.08 -8.00 15.11
C ILE A 169 -2.43 -8.27 16.46
N ASP A 170 -3.21 -8.69 17.44
CA ASP A 170 -2.71 -9.01 18.77
C ASP A 170 -1.87 -10.30 18.73
N VAL A 171 -0.75 -10.33 19.45
CA VAL A 171 0.22 -11.43 19.48
C VAL A 171 0.56 -11.80 20.91
N GLU A 172 0.50 -13.10 21.22
CA GLU A 172 0.92 -13.68 22.48
C GLU A 172 1.52 -15.06 22.20
N GLU A 173 2.84 -15.18 22.30
CA GLU A 173 3.58 -16.39 21.95
C GLU A 173 4.64 -16.74 23.01
N SER A 174 4.94 -18.03 23.15
CA SER A 174 5.94 -18.54 24.08
C SER A 174 6.79 -19.62 23.40
N PHE A 175 8.09 -19.34 23.22
CA PHE A 175 9.03 -20.20 22.53
C PHE A 175 10.01 -20.84 23.52
N VAL A 176 10.07 -22.17 23.55
CA VAL A 176 11.04 -22.91 24.39
C VAL A 176 12.37 -23.01 23.65
N LEU A 177 13.47 -22.70 24.36
CA LEU A 177 14.80 -22.84 23.79
C LEU A 177 15.25 -24.31 23.76
N PRO A 178 16.08 -24.71 22.78
CA PRO A 178 16.61 -26.06 22.71
C PRO A 178 17.35 -26.46 24.01
N ALA A 179 17.25 -27.72 24.43
CA ALA A 179 17.88 -28.20 25.67
C ALA A 179 19.42 -28.14 25.66
N ASN A 180 20.04 -28.00 24.48
CA ASN A 180 21.48 -27.78 24.32
C ASN A 180 21.87 -26.29 24.31
N SER A 181 20.90 -25.38 24.47
CA SER A 181 21.21 -23.98 24.73
C SER A 181 21.84 -23.84 26.12
N ASN A 182 22.75 -22.88 26.30
CA ASN A 182 23.39 -22.63 27.59
C ASN A 182 22.49 -21.79 28.52
N GLY A 183 21.19 -22.11 28.55
CA GLY A 183 20.15 -21.30 29.18
C GLY A 183 19.96 -19.91 28.56
N ILE A 184 19.08 -19.13 29.17
CA ILE A 184 18.79 -17.73 28.82
C ILE A 184 18.78 -16.89 30.09
N ASN A 185 19.51 -15.77 30.03
CA ASN A 185 19.55 -14.77 31.09
C ASN A 185 18.64 -13.59 30.74
N ARG A 186 18.90 -12.89 29.61
CA ARG A 186 18.14 -11.70 29.20
C ARG A 186 18.08 -11.55 27.69
N VAL A 187 16.98 -10.97 27.21
CA VAL A 187 16.86 -10.51 25.81
C VAL A 187 17.68 -9.23 25.66
N VAL A 188 18.42 -9.09 24.56
CA VAL A 188 19.24 -7.89 24.28
C VAL A 188 18.81 -7.14 23.03
N SER A 189 18.15 -7.81 22.08
CA SER A 189 17.57 -7.21 20.88
C SER A 189 16.62 -8.21 20.22
N PHE A 190 15.66 -7.72 19.46
CA PHE A 190 14.88 -8.57 18.55
C PHE A 190 14.51 -7.82 17.27
N GLU A 191 14.25 -8.58 16.22
CA GLU A 191 13.76 -8.11 14.93
C GLU A 191 12.58 -8.98 14.50
N LEU A 192 11.55 -8.37 13.92
CA LEU A 192 10.34 -9.07 13.50
C LEU A 192 9.91 -8.62 12.11
N SER A 193 9.55 -9.59 11.28
CA SER A 193 8.89 -9.37 9.99
C SER A 193 7.59 -10.14 9.93
N ALA A 194 6.57 -9.54 9.30
CA ALA A 194 5.27 -10.16 9.13
C ALA A 194 4.84 -10.06 7.67
N THR A 195 4.33 -11.17 7.17
CA THR A 195 3.95 -11.33 5.76
C THR A 195 2.49 -11.76 5.70
N SER A 196 1.66 -10.98 5.00
CA SER A 196 0.28 -11.39 4.71
C SER A 196 0.28 -12.63 3.81
N THR A 197 -0.38 -13.70 4.24
CA THR A 197 -0.43 -14.98 3.51
C THR A 197 -1.73 -15.19 2.76
N ASP A 198 -2.85 -14.82 3.37
CA ASP A 198 -4.20 -15.04 2.83
C ASP A 198 -5.13 -13.95 3.35
N ILE A 199 -5.97 -13.44 2.45
CA ILE A 199 -7.01 -12.46 2.79
C ILE A 199 -8.34 -12.97 2.26
N LYS A 200 -9.27 -13.24 3.17
CA LYS A 200 -10.63 -13.69 2.82
C LYS A 200 -11.64 -12.63 3.19
N THR A 201 -12.36 -12.15 2.20
CA THR A 201 -13.44 -11.17 2.40
C THR A 201 -14.77 -11.88 2.49
N ILE A 202 -15.59 -11.41 3.42
CA ILE A 202 -17.03 -11.69 3.50
C ILE A 202 -17.74 -10.35 3.66
N LYS A 203 -19.07 -10.33 3.67
CA LYS A 203 -19.82 -9.09 3.84
C LYS A 203 -19.37 -8.31 5.09
N ASP A 204 -18.93 -7.07 4.87
CA ASP A 204 -18.48 -6.09 5.87
C ASP A 204 -17.28 -6.53 6.73
N LYS A 205 -16.59 -7.63 6.40
CA LYS A 205 -15.43 -8.15 7.16
C LYS A 205 -14.35 -8.74 6.26
N ALA A 206 -13.10 -8.63 6.70
CA ALA A 206 -11.95 -9.31 6.09
C ALA A 206 -11.15 -10.10 7.14
N LEU A 207 -10.90 -11.38 6.89
CA LEU A 207 -9.95 -12.19 7.64
C LEU A 207 -8.57 -12.02 7.01
N ILE A 208 -7.64 -11.44 7.76
CA ILE A 208 -6.23 -11.29 7.39
C ILE A 208 -5.44 -12.37 8.12
N ARG A 209 -4.66 -13.16 7.38
CA ARG A 209 -3.69 -14.12 7.93
C ARG A 209 -2.28 -13.68 7.60
N ALA A 210 -1.37 -13.92 8.53
CA ALA A 210 0.02 -13.56 8.38
C ALA A 210 0.94 -14.64 8.94
N ASN A 211 2.09 -14.81 8.30
CA ASN A 211 3.22 -15.54 8.87
C ASN A 211 4.18 -14.52 9.45
N VAL A 212 4.57 -14.74 10.70
CA VAL A 212 5.45 -13.85 11.44
C VAL A 212 6.75 -14.58 11.71
N SER A 213 7.87 -13.93 11.41
CA SER A 213 9.22 -14.41 11.71
C SER A 213 9.87 -13.47 12.71
N ILE A 214 10.46 -14.02 13.77
CA ILE A 214 11.16 -13.25 14.80
C ILE A 214 12.59 -13.78 15.00
N SER A 215 13.55 -12.87 15.03
CA SER A 215 14.95 -13.09 15.42
C SER A 215 15.15 -12.46 16.79
N VAL A 216 15.61 -13.23 17.77
CA VAL A 216 15.87 -12.75 19.13
C VAL A 216 17.34 -12.99 19.47
N LEU A 217 18.03 -11.92 19.83
CA LEU A 217 19.33 -11.99 20.47
C LEU A 217 19.14 -11.97 21.98
N TYR A 218 19.83 -12.87 22.68
CA TYR A 218 19.80 -12.98 24.13
C TYR A 218 21.19 -13.29 24.66
N THR A 219 21.43 -13.01 25.94
CA THR A 219 22.61 -13.54 26.63
C THR A 219 22.27 -14.84 27.34
N ASN A 220 23.19 -15.80 27.27
CA ASN A 220 23.08 -17.07 27.98
C ASN A 220 23.62 -16.96 29.42
N ASN A 221 23.67 -18.09 30.15
CA ASN A 221 24.12 -18.13 31.54
C ASN A 221 25.60 -17.74 31.73
N GLU A 222 26.40 -17.73 30.65
CA GLU A 222 27.79 -17.24 30.63
C GLU A 222 27.91 -15.79 30.13
N ASN A 223 26.80 -15.06 30.02
CA ASN A 223 26.74 -13.71 29.45
C ASN A 223 27.25 -13.59 28.00
N LYS A 224 27.30 -14.70 27.25
CA LYS A 224 27.60 -14.69 25.81
C LYS A 224 26.33 -14.46 25.01
N ILE A 225 26.44 -13.71 23.92
CA ILE A 225 25.32 -13.43 23.01
C ILE A 225 25.07 -14.65 22.12
N ASP A 226 23.85 -15.19 22.23
CA ASP A 226 23.29 -16.23 21.38
C ASP A 226 22.07 -15.68 20.60
N LYS A 227 21.64 -16.44 19.58
CA LYS A 227 20.54 -16.08 18.68
C LYS A 227 19.53 -17.23 18.58
N ALA A 228 18.25 -16.91 18.64
CA ALA A 228 17.15 -17.82 18.33
C ALA A 228 16.24 -17.22 17.26
N ASN A 229 15.75 -18.05 16.33
CA ASN A 229 14.76 -17.65 15.33
C ASN A 229 13.50 -18.48 15.50
N PHE A 230 12.34 -17.85 15.43
CA PHE A 230 11.04 -18.51 15.52
C PHE A 230 10.11 -18.01 14.43
N THR A 231 9.11 -18.83 14.10
CA THR A 231 8.03 -18.48 13.18
C THR A 231 6.70 -18.94 13.73
N PHE A 232 5.66 -18.13 13.56
CA PHE A 232 4.30 -18.45 13.98
C PHE A 232 3.27 -17.81 13.04
N GLU A 233 2.03 -18.27 13.10
CA GLU A 233 0.93 -17.71 12.32
C GLU A 233 0.10 -16.75 13.19
N ALA A 234 -0.27 -15.60 12.63
CA ALA A 234 -1.14 -14.63 13.27
C ALA A 234 -2.36 -14.34 12.38
N SER A 235 -3.50 -14.00 12.98
CA SER A 235 -4.69 -13.65 12.20
C SER A 235 -5.59 -12.63 12.89
N LYS A 236 -6.32 -11.84 12.09
CA LYS A 236 -7.29 -10.86 12.57
C LYS A 236 -8.49 -10.79 11.64
N ILE A 237 -9.68 -10.76 12.21
CA ILE A 237 -10.89 -10.35 11.49
C ILE A 237 -11.04 -8.85 11.70
N VAL A 238 -11.08 -8.10 10.61
CA VAL A 238 -11.26 -6.64 10.61
C VAL A 238 -12.63 -6.33 10.03
N GLU A 239 -13.35 -5.41 10.67
CA GLU A 239 -14.63 -4.92 10.17
C GLU A 239 -14.37 -3.75 9.21
N ILE A 240 -14.87 -3.87 7.97
CA ILE A 240 -14.63 -2.90 6.91
C ILE A 240 -15.92 -2.73 6.12
N SER A 241 -16.61 -1.61 6.29
CA SER A 241 -17.89 -1.38 5.62
C SER A 241 -17.74 -1.39 4.10
N GLY A 242 -18.68 -2.03 3.40
CA GLY A 242 -18.72 -2.06 1.94
C GLY A 242 -17.86 -3.15 1.29
N VAL A 243 -17.10 -3.92 2.08
CA VAL A 243 -16.35 -5.08 1.55
C VAL A 243 -17.27 -6.28 1.36
N ASP A 244 -17.03 -7.03 0.28
CA ASP A 244 -17.69 -8.30 -0.03
C ASP A 244 -16.71 -9.30 -0.68
N GLU A 245 -17.22 -10.48 -1.05
CA GLU A 245 -16.45 -11.57 -1.67
C GLU A 245 -15.85 -11.22 -3.05
N LYS A 246 -16.31 -10.13 -3.68
CA LYS A 246 -15.80 -9.67 -4.99
C LYS A 246 -14.69 -8.65 -4.85
N CYS A 247 -14.50 -8.10 -3.65
CA CYS A 247 -13.47 -7.12 -3.38
C CYS A 247 -12.08 -7.77 -3.29
N SER A 248 -11.07 -7.05 -3.76
CA SER A 248 -9.66 -7.40 -3.58
C SER A 248 -9.09 -6.58 -2.44
N CYS A 249 -8.30 -7.18 -1.56
CA CYS A 249 -7.69 -6.48 -0.43
C CYS A 249 -6.17 -6.53 -0.52
N ILE A 250 -5.52 -5.43 -0.12
CA ILE A 250 -4.08 -5.36 0.07
C ILE A 250 -3.82 -5.02 1.53
N ALA A 251 -3.13 -5.91 2.25
CA ALA A 251 -2.74 -5.71 3.64
C ALA A 251 -1.25 -5.34 3.73
N LYS A 252 -0.96 -4.33 4.55
CA LYS A 252 0.38 -3.93 4.97
C LYS A 252 0.49 -4.20 6.47
N ILE A 253 1.45 -5.05 6.84
CA ILE A 253 1.69 -5.44 8.22
C ILE A 253 3.09 -4.98 8.58
N SER A 254 3.21 -4.28 9.70
CA SER A 254 4.48 -3.80 10.24
C SER A 254 4.55 -4.04 11.73
N LYS A 255 5.73 -3.82 12.31
CA LYS A 255 5.92 -3.85 13.77
C LYS A 255 4.98 -2.81 14.43
N GLY A 256 4.22 -3.24 15.43
CA GLY A 256 3.42 -2.40 16.32
C GLY A 256 4.13 -2.21 17.66
N SER A 257 3.40 -2.31 18.78
CA SER A 257 4.02 -2.36 20.11
C SER A 257 4.34 -3.80 20.48
N LEU A 258 5.60 -4.16 20.65
CA LEU A 258 6.00 -5.54 20.95
C LEU A 258 7.00 -5.61 22.10
N TYR A 259 6.74 -6.52 23.03
CA TYR A 259 7.57 -6.77 24.20
C TYR A 259 8.07 -8.22 24.16
N VAL A 260 9.39 -8.40 24.26
CA VAL A 260 10.04 -9.71 24.25
C VAL A 260 10.76 -9.92 25.58
N LYS A 261 10.41 -10.99 26.29
CA LYS A 261 10.92 -11.29 27.63
C LYS A 261 11.61 -12.65 27.68
N ALA A 262 12.74 -12.70 28.38
CA ALA A 262 13.38 -13.96 28.77
C ALA A 262 12.71 -14.50 30.04
N LYS A 263 12.46 -15.81 30.09
CA LYS A 263 12.13 -16.52 31.32
C LYS A 263 13.02 -17.76 31.46
N SER A 264 13.89 -17.74 32.46
CA SER A 264 14.58 -18.94 32.94
C SER A 264 13.66 -19.70 33.91
N SER A 265 13.43 -20.99 33.70
CA SER A 265 12.78 -21.85 34.70
C SER A 265 13.79 -22.88 35.22
N THR A 266 13.65 -23.31 36.48
CA THR A 266 14.50 -24.37 37.06
C THR A 266 14.25 -25.75 36.44
N ASP A 267 13.12 -25.89 35.74
CA ASP A 267 12.64 -27.17 35.20
C ASP A 267 12.88 -27.28 33.68
N ASP A 268 13.13 -26.17 32.96
CA ASP A 268 13.49 -26.14 31.53
C ASP A 268 15.00 -25.97 31.36
N ASN A 269 15.67 -27.00 30.82
CA ASN A 269 17.12 -27.00 30.57
C ASN A 269 17.62 -25.88 29.62
N GLY A 270 16.74 -25.13 28.94
CA GLY A 270 17.11 -24.00 28.07
C GLY A 270 16.42 -22.67 28.39
N GLY A 271 15.37 -22.67 29.23
CA GLY A 271 14.47 -21.52 29.40
C GLY A 271 13.60 -21.20 28.17
N LYS A 272 12.89 -20.08 28.21
CA LYS A 272 11.93 -19.67 27.17
C LYS A 272 11.93 -18.17 26.89
N ILE A 273 11.45 -17.82 25.70
CA ILE A 273 11.22 -16.45 25.23
C ILE A 273 9.72 -16.24 25.08
N GLU A 274 9.18 -15.18 25.67
CA GLU A 274 7.79 -14.80 25.52
C GLU A 274 7.68 -13.49 24.72
N LEU A 275 6.72 -13.44 23.81
CA LEU A 275 6.40 -12.29 22.96
C LEU A 275 4.96 -11.86 23.24
N TYR A 276 4.77 -10.58 23.54
CA TYR A 276 3.45 -9.98 23.79
C TYR A 276 3.31 -8.66 23.04
N GLY A 277 2.09 -8.33 22.61
CA GLY A 277 1.76 -7.00 22.08
C GLY A 277 0.93 -7.08 20.81
N ASP A 278 1.25 -6.23 19.83
CA ASP A 278 0.54 -6.17 18.57
C ASP A 278 1.41 -5.82 17.35
N LEU A 279 0.93 -6.25 16.18
CA LEU A 279 1.39 -5.80 14.87
C LEU A 279 0.47 -4.71 14.35
N SER A 280 1.05 -3.71 13.70
CA SER A 280 0.30 -2.65 13.01
C SER A 280 -0.21 -3.17 11.66
N LEU A 281 -1.49 -2.95 11.37
CA LEU A 281 -2.17 -3.44 10.18
C LEU A 281 -2.88 -2.30 9.44
N ALA A 282 -2.57 -2.14 8.16
CA ALA A 282 -3.26 -1.22 7.26
C ALA A 282 -3.84 -2.03 6.08
N VAL A 283 -5.15 -1.98 5.87
CA VAL A 283 -5.84 -2.73 4.81
C VAL A 283 -6.53 -1.76 3.84
N ILE A 284 -6.27 -1.94 2.55
CA ILE A 284 -6.94 -1.22 1.47
C ILE A 284 -7.86 -2.19 0.73
N VAL A 285 -9.13 -1.82 0.57
CA VAL A 285 -10.15 -2.59 -0.15
C VAL A 285 -10.38 -1.97 -1.52
N VAL A 286 -10.20 -2.77 -2.56
CA VAL A 286 -10.43 -2.38 -3.95
C VAL A 286 -11.63 -3.15 -4.48
N LYS A 287 -12.58 -2.42 -5.07
CA LYS A 287 -13.78 -2.98 -5.68
C LYS A 287 -13.75 -2.74 -7.18
N GLU A 288 -14.20 -3.73 -7.95
CA GLU A 288 -14.38 -3.62 -9.40
C GLU A 288 -15.87 -3.77 -9.74
N GLU A 289 -16.40 -2.81 -10.50
CA GLU A 289 -17.80 -2.81 -10.92
C GLU A 289 -17.92 -2.56 -12.42
N CYS A 290 -18.80 -3.32 -13.08
CA CYS A 290 -19.21 -3.03 -14.46
C CYS A 290 -20.18 -1.85 -14.46
N ARG A 291 -19.82 -0.76 -15.14
CA ARG A 291 -20.70 0.40 -15.30
C ARG A 291 -21.04 0.66 -16.75
N LYS A 292 -22.31 0.95 -16.99
CA LYS A 292 -22.82 1.43 -18.27
C LYS A 292 -22.57 2.93 -18.35
N ILE A 293 -21.90 3.36 -19.40
CA ILE A 293 -21.56 4.76 -19.64
C ILE A 293 -22.10 5.16 -21.00
N ILE A 294 -22.76 6.31 -21.06
CA ILE A 294 -23.16 6.93 -22.31
C ILE A 294 -22.09 7.96 -22.65
N SER A 295 -21.39 7.73 -23.75
CA SER A 295 -20.25 8.58 -24.17
C SER A 295 -20.62 9.60 -25.23
N ASP A 296 -21.75 9.40 -25.91
CA ASP A 296 -22.23 10.29 -26.96
C ASP A 296 -23.72 10.05 -27.23
N GLY A 297 -24.36 10.98 -27.93
CA GLY A 297 -25.73 10.85 -28.41
C GLY A 297 -26.03 11.75 -29.61
N TYR A 298 -27.04 11.40 -30.41
CA TYR A 298 -27.60 12.29 -31.44
C TYR A 298 -29.05 11.94 -31.74
N ILE A 299 -29.75 12.86 -32.39
CA ILE A 299 -31.14 12.68 -32.83
C ILE A 299 -31.16 12.62 -34.35
N VAL A 300 -31.93 11.66 -34.89
CA VAL A 300 -32.09 11.46 -36.33
C VAL A 300 -32.90 12.63 -36.92
N GLY A 301 -32.46 13.15 -38.05
CA GLY A 301 -33.07 14.28 -38.76
C GLY A 301 -32.90 15.66 -38.10
N LYS A 302 -32.20 15.79 -36.97
CA LYS A 302 -32.10 17.03 -36.19
C LYS A 302 -30.68 17.36 -35.75
N LYS A 303 -30.36 18.66 -35.68
CA LYS A 303 -29.10 19.10 -35.08
C LYS A 303 -29.14 18.86 -33.58
N THR A 304 -28.08 18.21 -33.08
CA THR A 304 -27.91 17.88 -31.67
C THR A 304 -26.70 18.62 -31.10
N LYS A 305 -26.84 19.18 -29.91
CA LYS A 305 -25.74 19.77 -29.13
C LYS A 305 -25.55 18.95 -27.86
N ASN A 306 -24.33 18.49 -27.62
CA ASN A 306 -23.99 17.66 -26.46
C ASN A 306 -23.01 18.39 -25.56
N SER A 307 -23.15 18.16 -24.25
CA SER A 307 -22.13 18.49 -23.26
C SER A 307 -21.59 17.22 -22.62
N TYR A 308 -20.34 17.26 -22.17
CA TYR A 308 -19.66 16.10 -21.60
C TYR A 308 -18.99 16.45 -20.28
N SER A 309 -18.93 15.45 -19.40
CA SER A 309 -18.13 15.48 -18.18
C SER A 309 -17.01 14.45 -18.28
N SER A 310 -15.83 14.82 -17.80
CA SER A 310 -14.69 13.91 -17.73
C SER A 310 -14.80 12.99 -16.53
N PHE A 311 -14.63 11.70 -16.75
CA PHE A 311 -14.63 10.67 -15.71
C PHE A 311 -13.33 9.86 -15.77
N ASP A 312 -12.41 10.17 -14.86
CA ASP A 312 -11.12 9.49 -14.75
C ASP A 312 -11.28 8.20 -13.97
N CYS A 313 -10.86 7.08 -14.54
CA CYS A 313 -11.02 5.77 -13.92
C CYS A 313 -9.86 4.85 -14.22
N LEU A 314 -9.80 3.77 -13.44
CA LEU A 314 -8.86 2.68 -13.66
C LEU A 314 -9.64 1.47 -14.16
N THR A 315 -9.23 0.93 -15.29
CA THR A 315 -9.92 -0.15 -16.01
C THR A 315 -9.01 -1.35 -16.16
N ASN A 316 -9.58 -2.53 -16.41
CA ASN A 316 -8.85 -3.80 -16.50
C ASN A 316 -8.00 -4.04 -15.25
N GLY A 317 -8.60 -3.83 -14.08
CA GLY A 317 -7.96 -4.01 -12.80
C GLY A 317 -7.64 -5.48 -12.55
N LYS A 318 -6.48 -5.75 -11.95
CA LYS A 318 -6.13 -7.10 -11.51
C LYS A 318 -5.18 -7.06 -10.31
N CYS A 319 -5.31 -8.08 -9.47
CA CYS A 319 -4.27 -8.41 -8.50
C CYS A 319 -3.03 -8.91 -9.25
N VAL A 320 -1.91 -8.26 -9.00
CA VAL A 320 -0.59 -8.65 -9.45
C VAL A 320 0.18 -9.08 -8.22
N SER A 321 0.74 -10.28 -8.26
CA SER A 321 1.64 -10.78 -7.22
C SER A 321 2.74 -11.60 -7.85
N ASP A 322 3.95 -11.47 -7.34
CA ASP A 322 5.11 -12.18 -7.86
C ASP A 322 6.19 -12.26 -6.77
N SER A 323 7.12 -13.21 -6.93
CA SER A 323 8.25 -13.41 -6.01
C SER A 323 9.55 -13.34 -6.79
N LYS A 324 10.50 -12.57 -6.27
CA LYS A 324 11.77 -12.29 -6.93
C LYS A 324 12.93 -12.50 -5.97
N ASN A 325 14.08 -12.78 -6.56
CA ASN A 325 15.35 -12.82 -5.87
C ASN A 325 16.18 -11.62 -6.29
N ALA A 326 16.91 -11.04 -5.34
CA ALA A 326 17.85 -9.97 -5.61
C ALA A 326 19.10 -10.10 -4.75
N LYS A 327 20.22 -9.69 -5.33
CA LYS A 327 21.50 -9.62 -4.66
C LYS A 327 21.81 -8.17 -4.32
N LEU A 328 21.92 -7.87 -3.03
CA LEU A 328 22.19 -6.55 -2.49
C LEU A 328 23.62 -6.54 -1.93
N SER A 329 24.44 -5.58 -2.34
CA SER A 329 25.79 -5.40 -1.80
C SER A 329 25.82 -4.27 -0.79
N LEU A 330 26.41 -4.53 0.37
CA LEU A 330 26.51 -3.63 1.51
C LEU A 330 27.97 -3.31 1.75
N ASP A 331 28.31 -2.02 1.67
CA ASP A 331 29.66 -1.52 1.90
C ASP A 331 29.74 -0.92 3.30
N LEU A 332 30.58 -1.49 4.15
CA LEU A 332 30.71 -1.12 5.56
C LEU A 332 31.85 -0.11 5.75
N SER A 333 31.65 0.83 6.66
CA SER A 333 32.69 1.80 7.04
C SER A 333 33.80 1.18 7.88
N SER A 334 33.42 0.26 8.79
CA SER A 334 34.31 -0.42 9.73
C SER A 334 34.60 -1.85 9.27
N SER A 335 35.82 -2.34 9.55
CA SER A 335 36.14 -3.75 9.34
C SER A 335 35.45 -4.62 10.40
N ILE A 336 34.66 -5.61 9.96
CA ILE A 336 33.92 -6.52 10.82
C ILE A 336 34.66 -7.85 11.04
N THR A 337 34.56 -8.39 12.25
CA THR A 337 35.13 -9.69 12.63
C THR A 337 34.05 -10.75 12.85
N LYS A 338 32.85 -10.33 13.29
CA LYS A 338 31.72 -11.22 13.60
C LYS A 338 30.40 -10.51 13.34
N ILE A 339 29.39 -11.23 12.86
CA ILE A 339 28.00 -10.74 12.77
C ILE A 339 27.18 -11.47 13.84
N TYR A 340 26.52 -10.72 14.72
CA TYR A 340 25.59 -11.25 15.71
C TYR A 340 24.19 -11.37 15.12
N ASP A 341 23.74 -10.35 14.39
CA ASP A 341 22.46 -10.37 13.69
C ASP A 341 22.49 -9.53 12.41
N LEU A 342 21.68 -9.95 11.45
CA LEU A 342 21.39 -9.21 10.22
C LEU A 342 19.91 -9.39 9.93
N SER A 343 19.17 -8.29 9.78
CA SER A 343 17.76 -8.29 9.37
C SER A 343 17.57 -7.52 8.09
N VAL A 344 16.59 -7.95 7.31
CA VAL A 344 16.16 -7.30 6.06
C VAL A 344 14.65 -7.13 6.14
N VAL A 345 14.18 -5.90 6.05
CA VAL A 345 12.74 -5.58 6.08
C VAL A 345 12.39 -4.68 4.89
N VAL A 346 11.17 -4.80 4.39
CA VAL A 346 10.63 -3.84 3.43
C VAL A 346 10.19 -2.60 4.19
N SER A 347 10.82 -1.46 3.91
CA SER A 347 10.45 -0.16 4.49
C SER A 347 9.38 0.56 3.66
N SER A 348 9.34 0.31 2.35
CA SER A 348 8.41 0.96 1.44
C SER A 348 8.17 0.13 0.17
N CYS A 349 6.94 0.20 -0.35
CA CYS A 349 6.56 -0.35 -1.66
C CYS A 349 5.60 0.66 -2.31
N THR A 350 6.09 1.35 -3.35
CA THR A 350 5.33 2.43 -4.02
C THR A 350 5.68 2.53 -5.49
N GLN A 351 4.71 2.89 -6.34
CA GLN A 351 4.97 3.17 -7.74
C GLN A 351 5.51 4.59 -7.96
N LYS A 352 6.62 4.70 -8.71
CA LYS A 352 7.19 5.95 -9.21
C LYS A 352 7.55 5.76 -10.69
N ASN A 353 7.10 6.67 -11.56
CA ASN A 353 7.45 6.66 -13.00
C ASN A 353 7.25 5.30 -13.70
N ASN A 354 6.09 4.65 -13.54
CA ASN A 354 5.79 3.32 -14.10
C ASN A 354 6.75 2.20 -13.64
N LYS A 355 7.33 2.36 -12.44
CA LYS A 355 8.11 1.34 -11.77
C LYS A 355 7.64 1.19 -10.35
N LEU A 356 7.44 -0.04 -9.90
CA LEU A 356 7.21 -0.35 -8.50
C LEU A 356 8.57 -0.37 -7.80
N CYS A 357 8.78 0.57 -6.88
CA CYS A 357 9.98 0.70 -6.07
C CYS A 357 9.76 -0.04 -4.75
N VAL A 358 10.59 -1.05 -4.47
CA VAL A 358 10.64 -1.76 -3.20
C VAL A 358 11.90 -1.33 -2.47
N ASP A 359 11.73 -0.63 -1.36
CA ASP A 359 12.80 -0.17 -0.50
C ASP A 359 13.02 -1.17 0.64
N PHE A 360 14.26 -1.61 0.78
CA PHE A 360 14.71 -2.51 1.84
C PHE A 360 15.54 -1.72 2.84
N GLU A 361 15.22 -1.87 4.11
CA GLU A 361 16.08 -1.47 5.23
C GLU A 361 16.81 -2.71 5.73
N ILE A 362 18.13 -2.60 5.84
CA ILE A 362 19.01 -3.67 6.25
C ILE A 362 19.76 -3.22 7.50
N CYS A 363 19.60 -3.98 8.57
CA CYS A 363 20.15 -3.68 9.87
C CYS A 363 21.14 -4.78 10.26
N ILE A 364 22.32 -4.40 10.74
CA ILE A 364 23.41 -5.31 11.06
C ILE A 364 23.93 -4.99 12.45
N LEU A 365 23.96 -6.00 13.32
CA LEU A 365 24.68 -5.94 14.59
C LEU A 365 25.96 -6.75 14.44
N ALA A 366 27.10 -6.08 14.42
CA ALA A 366 28.39 -6.69 14.10
C ALA A 366 29.48 -6.28 15.10
N GLU A 367 30.47 -7.13 15.30
CA GLU A 367 31.69 -6.80 16.01
C GLU A 367 32.70 -6.19 15.03
N SER A 368 33.22 -5.01 15.36
CA SER A 368 34.34 -4.38 14.67
C SER A 368 35.61 -4.47 15.50
N ALA A 369 36.74 -4.69 14.82
CA ALA A 369 38.07 -4.70 15.43
C ALA A 369 38.44 -3.38 16.13
N GLU A 370 37.85 -2.25 15.71
CA GLU A 370 38.21 -0.92 16.21
C GLU A 370 37.27 -0.44 17.35
N LYS A 371 36.00 -0.82 17.31
CA LYS A 371 34.93 -0.17 18.10
C LYS A 371 34.07 -1.13 18.93
N GLY A 372 34.35 -2.44 18.86
CA GLY A 372 33.54 -3.47 19.52
C GLY A 372 32.21 -3.70 18.77
N ILE A 373 31.15 -4.03 19.49
CA ILE A 373 29.82 -4.23 18.87
C ILE A 373 29.26 -2.89 18.38
N GLU A 374 28.85 -2.86 17.11
CA GLU A 374 28.26 -1.72 16.42
C GLU A 374 26.94 -2.11 15.74
N TYR A 375 26.03 -1.15 15.63
CA TYR A 375 24.79 -1.27 14.85
C TYR A 375 24.87 -0.43 13.57
N ILE A 376 24.64 -1.05 12.43
CA ILE A 376 24.78 -0.46 11.09
C ILE A 376 23.45 -0.60 10.34
N THR A 377 22.96 0.50 9.74
CA THR A 377 21.75 0.50 8.92
C THR A 377 22.07 0.97 7.50
N GLN A 378 21.54 0.29 6.49
CA GLN A 378 21.60 0.70 5.08
C GLN A 378 20.26 0.51 4.38
N THR A 379 19.98 1.37 3.41
CA THR A 379 18.79 1.25 2.55
C THR A 379 19.20 0.85 1.14
N LYS A 380 18.44 -0.06 0.52
CA LYS A 380 18.61 -0.45 -0.89
C LYS A 380 17.25 -0.46 -1.57
N THR A 381 17.19 0.01 -2.82
CA THR A 381 15.95 0.06 -3.60
C THR A 381 16.05 -0.87 -4.79
N ILE A 382 14.96 -1.61 -5.06
CA ILE A 382 14.78 -2.37 -6.29
C ILE A 382 13.63 -1.78 -7.08
N GLU A 383 13.82 -1.63 -8.38
CA GLU A 383 12.78 -1.17 -9.29
C GLU A 383 12.24 -2.31 -10.16
N ILE A 384 10.92 -2.47 -10.17
CA ILE A 384 10.21 -3.45 -11.00
C ILE A 384 9.40 -2.68 -12.04
N LYS A 385 9.64 -2.95 -13.34
CA LYS A 385 8.85 -2.33 -14.41
C LYS A 385 7.38 -2.75 -14.32
N THR A 386 6.48 -1.78 -14.43
CA THR A 386 5.02 -2.00 -14.48
C THR A 386 4.43 -1.08 -15.54
N GLU A 387 3.59 -1.63 -16.43
CA GLU A 387 2.91 -0.86 -17.49
C GLU A 387 1.58 -0.25 -17.01
N ASN A 388 1.13 -0.63 -15.82
CA ASN A 388 -0.17 -0.27 -15.27
C ASN A 388 -0.02 0.68 -14.07
N SER A 389 -1.05 1.49 -13.83
CA SER A 389 -1.15 2.34 -12.65
C SER A 389 -1.51 1.49 -11.42
N GLU A 390 -0.83 1.76 -10.32
CA GLU A 390 -1.08 1.16 -9.01
C GLU A 390 -2.27 1.86 -8.31
N ILE A 391 -3.15 1.06 -7.71
CA ILE A 391 -4.10 1.53 -6.70
C ILE A 391 -3.49 1.36 -5.31
N ALA A 392 -2.99 0.16 -5.02
CA ALA A 392 -2.33 -0.18 -3.77
C ALA A 392 -1.35 -1.32 -3.99
N SER A 393 -0.23 -1.30 -3.27
CA SER A 393 0.76 -2.38 -3.26
C SER A 393 1.35 -2.58 -1.88
N SER A 394 1.92 -3.77 -1.67
CA SER A 394 2.66 -4.17 -0.49
C SER A 394 3.78 -5.09 -0.93
N ALA A 395 4.86 -5.13 -0.17
CA ALA A 395 5.94 -6.08 -0.38
C ALA A 395 6.48 -6.56 0.96
N PHE A 396 7.05 -7.74 0.96
CA PHE A 396 7.57 -8.39 2.15
C PHE A 396 8.79 -9.25 1.81
N VAL A 397 9.66 -9.41 2.81
CA VAL A 397 10.80 -10.33 2.73
C VAL A 397 10.30 -11.72 3.08
N SER A 398 10.46 -12.66 2.16
CA SER A 398 10.09 -14.06 2.35
C SER A 398 11.23 -14.83 3.02
N SER A 399 12.46 -14.60 2.58
CA SER A 399 13.67 -15.06 3.24
C SER A 399 14.88 -14.27 2.75
N PHE A 400 16.01 -14.40 3.44
CA PHE A 400 17.29 -13.92 2.94
C PHE A 400 18.42 -14.77 3.50
N ASP A 401 19.54 -14.76 2.80
CA ASP A 401 20.83 -15.21 3.29
C ASP A 401 21.87 -14.12 3.08
N TYR A 402 23.02 -14.26 3.73
CA TYR A 402 24.13 -13.35 3.52
C TYR A 402 25.46 -14.09 3.51
N THR A 403 26.44 -13.48 2.86
CA THR A 403 27.83 -13.93 2.85
C THR A 403 28.74 -12.74 3.10
N ILE A 404 29.69 -12.89 4.02
CA ILE A 404 30.77 -11.92 4.22
C ILE A 404 31.75 -12.10 3.05
N VAL A 405 31.79 -11.14 2.14
CA VAL A 405 32.68 -11.17 0.97
C VAL A 405 34.11 -10.82 1.39
N ASN A 406 34.22 -9.82 2.25
CA ASN A 406 35.44 -9.43 2.97
C ASN A 406 35.05 -8.67 4.25
N ASP A 407 36.04 -8.20 5.01
CA ASP A 407 35.83 -7.48 6.27
C ASP A 407 35.04 -6.16 6.15
N LYS A 408 34.83 -5.63 4.94
CA LYS A 408 34.04 -4.42 4.69
C LYS A 408 32.88 -4.59 3.71
N ASN A 409 32.60 -5.80 3.25
CA ASN A 409 31.55 -6.03 2.27
C ASN A 409 30.73 -7.28 2.62
N ILE A 410 29.42 -7.10 2.67
CA ILE A 410 28.45 -8.17 2.84
C ILE A 410 27.57 -8.23 1.59
N SER A 411 27.39 -9.44 1.06
CA SER A 411 26.41 -9.71 0.03
C SER A 411 25.18 -10.35 0.67
N VAL A 412 24.01 -9.74 0.46
CA VAL A 412 22.71 -10.28 0.91
C VAL A 412 21.93 -10.76 -0.30
N ASN A 413 21.53 -12.03 -0.31
CA ASN A 413 20.58 -12.56 -1.27
C ASN A 413 19.21 -12.55 -0.62
N VAL A 414 18.32 -11.69 -1.11
CA VAL A 414 16.95 -11.54 -0.58
C VAL A 414 15.95 -12.16 -1.54
N MET A 415 15.10 -13.02 -1.00
CA MET A 415 13.87 -13.47 -1.65
C MET A 415 12.72 -12.64 -1.09
N TYR A 416 12.06 -11.87 -1.95
CA TYR A 416 10.96 -11.00 -1.57
C TYR A 416 9.78 -11.23 -2.51
N SER A 417 8.59 -10.98 -1.98
CA SER A 417 7.37 -11.01 -2.78
C SER A 417 6.68 -9.67 -2.66
N TYR A 418 5.95 -9.31 -3.72
CA TYR A 418 5.12 -8.13 -3.74
C TYR A 418 3.73 -8.50 -4.23
N CYS A 419 2.73 -7.77 -3.76
CA CYS A 419 1.37 -7.84 -4.25
C CYS A 419 0.83 -6.42 -4.45
N GLY A 420 -0.11 -6.27 -5.37
CA GLY A 420 -0.78 -5.00 -5.57
C GLY A 420 -1.96 -5.13 -6.50
N TYR A 421 -2.85 -4.14 -6.46
CA TYR A 421 -3.93 -4.00 -7.41
C TYR A 421 -3.55 -2.95 -8.44
N MET A 422 -3.50 -3.36 -9.71
CA MET A 422 -3.02 -2.52 -10.80
C MET A 422 -3.98 -2.55 -11.98
N GLY A 423 -4.05 -1.46 -12.75
CA GLY A 423 -4.81 -1.41 -13.99
C GLY A 423 -4.52 -0.18 -14.83
N LYS A 424 -5.28 -0.01 -15.91
CA LYS A 424 -5.02 1.01 -16.92
C LYS A 424 -5.82 2.27 -16.62
N GLN A 425 -5.11 3.38 -16.44
CA GLN A 425 -5.73 4.69 -16.34
C GLN A 425 -6.43 5.06 -17.67
N LYS A 426 -7.67 5.52 -17.57
CA LYS A 426 -8.51 5.89 -18.70
C LYS A 426 -9.40 7.06 -18.31
N THR A 427 -9.39 8.11 -19.13
CA THR A 427 -10.35 9.21 -19.05
C THR A 427 -11.51 8.93 -20.00
N ILE A 428 -12.73 8.92 -19.47
CA ILE A 428 -13.94 8.68 -20.24
C ILE A 428 -14.76 9.96 -20.30
N ASN A 429 -15.15 10.37 -21.50
CA ASN A 429 -16.11 11.46 -21.67
C ASN A 429 -17.52 10.90 -21.53
N ALA A 430 -18.18 11.19 -20.41
CA ALA A 430 -19.58 10.86 -20.18
C ALA A 430 -20.47 11.98 -20.73
N LEU A 431 -21.51 11.62 -21.48
CA LEU A 431 -22.53 12.56 -21.96
C LEU A 431 -23.29 13.12 -20.76
N SER A 432 -23.07 14.40 -20.45
CA SER A 432 -23.71 15.06 -19.32
C SER A 432 -25.02 15.73 -19.71
N GLU A 433 -25.13 16.18 -20.97
CA GLU A 433 -26.32 16.85 -21.48
C GLU A 433 -26.50 16.59 -22.97
N ILE A 434 -27.74 16.46 -23.42
CA ILE A 434 -28.12 16.35 -24.83
C ILE A 434 -29.28 17.31 -25.13
N GLU A 435 -29.06 18.19 -26.09
CA GLU A 435 -30.03 19.18 -26.54
C GLU A 435 -30.31 19.01 -28.03
N CYS A 436 -31.57 19.24 -28.41
CA CYS A 436 -32.01 19.27 -29.79
C CYS A 436 -32.34 20.70 -30.17
N THR A 437 -31.86 21.17 -31.33
CA THR A 437 -32.41 22.42 -31.90
C THR A 437 -33.64 22.10 -32.74
N ASP A 438 -34.48 23.10 -33.00
CA ASP A 438 -35.63 22.93 -33.90
C ASP A 438 -35.22 22.95 -35.39
N ASP A 439 -33.93 23.14 -35.69
CA ASP A 439 -33.40 23.05 -37.05
C ASP A 439 -33.46 21.61 -37.56
N SER A 440 -34.27 21.39 -38.60
CA SER A 440 -34.21 20.17 -39.39
C SER A 440 -32.89 20.09 -40.17
N VAL A 441 -32.28 18.92 -40.21
CA VAL A 441 -31.14 18.67 -41.10
C VAL A 441 -31.69 18.32 -42.47
N SER A 442 -31.42 19.17 -43.47
CA SER A 442 -31.77 18.87 -44.86
C SER A 442 -30.81 17.82 -45.41
N VAL A 443 -31.21 16.55 -45.35
CA VAL A 443 -30.47 15.42 -45.93
C VAL A 443 -31.19 14.85 -47.16
N PRO A 444 -30.45 14.47 -48.22
CA PRO A 444 -31.02 13.75 -49.35
C PRO A 444 -31.65 12.42 -48.91
N ALA A 445 -32.71 11.98 -49.60
CA ALA A 445 -33.37 10.70 -49.32
C ALA A 445 -32.41 9.49 -49.34
N LEU A 446 -31.34 9.58 -50.13
CA LEU A 446 -30.28 8.59 -50.21
C LEU A 446 -28.94 9.30 -50.44
N THR A 447 -27.92 8.96 -49.65
CA THR A 447 -26.54 9.40 -49.88
C THR A 447 -25.64 8.19 -50.12
N LEU A 448 -24.87 8.20 -51.22
CA LEU A 448 -23.78 7.25 -51.43
C LEU A 448 -22.51 7.82 -50.80
N TYR A 449 -21.99 7.16 -49.77
CA TYR A 449 -20.81 7.61 -49.02
C TYR A 449 -19.62 6.69 -49.28
N PHE A 450 -18.50 7.27 -49.73
CA PHE A 450 -17.23 6.57 -49.92
C PHE A 450 -16.49 6.51 -48.59
N ALA A 451 -16.75 5.47 -47.82
CA ALA A 451 -16.23 5.33 -46.48
C ALA A 451 -14.85 4.66 -46.50
N LYS A 452 -13.93 5.19 -45.68
CA LYS A 452 -12.59 4.64 -45.53
C LYS A 452 -12.54 3.55 -44.46
N GLN A 453 -11.55 2.69 -44.58
CA GLN A 453 -11.17 1.74 -43.55
C GLN A 453 -10.97 2.45 -42.22
N ASN A 454 -11.42 1.82 -41.13
CA ASN A 454 -11.40 2.31 -39.75
C ASN A 454 -12.30 3.52 -39.44
N GLU A 455 -13.09 4.03 -40.39
CA GLU A 455 -14.16 4.98 -40.03
C GLU A 455 -15.20 4.29 -39.14
N LYS A 456 -15.61 4.97 -38.06
CA LYS A 456 -16.60 4.46 -37.12
C LYS A 456 -17.99 4.71 -37.68
N LEU A 457 -18.82 3.67 -37.68
CA LEU A 457 -20.19 3.76 -38.20
C LEU A 457 -21.02 4.76 -37.40
N TRP A 458 -20.76 4.89 -36.10
CA TRP A 458 -21.36 5.91 -35.24
C TRP A 458 -21.14 7.34 -35.75
N ASP A 459 -19.90 7.66 -36.12
CA ASP A 459 -19.53 9.02 -36.54
C ASP A 459 -20.15 9.34 -37.91
N ILE A 460 -20.24 8.35 -38.79
CA ILE A 460 -20.94 8.44 -40.08
C ILE A 460 -22.45 8.68 -39.85
N ALA A 461 -23.10 7.82 -39.06
CA ALA A 461 -24.53 7.93 -38.80
C ALA A 461 -24.90 9.29 -38.19
N LYS A 462 -24.11 9.76 -37.23
CA LYS A 462 -24.25 11.09 -36.61
C LYS A 462 -24.03 12.22 -37.61
N LYS A 463 -23.00 12.14 -38.47
CA LYS A 463 -22.69 13.15 -39.50
C LYS A 463 -23.85 13.36 -40.47
N PHE A 464 -24.51 12.28 -40.87
CA PHE A 464 -25.64 12.32 -41.78
C PHE A 464 -27.00 12.34 -41.07
N SER A 465 -27.01 12.48 -39.73
CA SER A 465 -28.24 12.46 -38.91
C SER A 465 -29.18 11.30 -39.25
N SER A 466 -28.62 10.13 -39.55
CA SER A 466 -29.33 8.92 -40.00
C SER A 466 -29.30 7.83 -38.93
N ASP A 467 -30.13 6.79 -39.05
CA ASP A 467 -30.18 5.68 -38.09
C ASP A 467 -29.06 4.67 -38.35
N ILE A 468 -28.16 4.52 -37.37
CA ILE A 468 -27.05 3.56 -37.44
C ILE A 468 -27.51 2.11 -37.73
N GLU A 469 -28.64 1.68 -37.19
CA GLU A 469 -29.14 0.31 -37.39
C GLU A 469 -29.68 0.13 -38.82
N LEU A 470 -30.27 1.19 -39.39
CA LEU A 470 -30.71 1.18 -40.77
C LEU A 470 -29.51 1.15 -41.73
N ILE A 471 -28.46 1.93 -41.46
CA ILE A 471 -27.20 1.88 -42.23
C ILE A 471 -26.59 0.47 -42.16
N LYS A 472 -26.53 -0.16 -40.97
CA LYS A 472 -26.04 -1.54 -40.82
C LYS A 472 -26.82 -2.52 -41.69
N LYS A 473 -28.15 -2.44 -41.65
CA LYS A 473 -29.06 -3.32 -42.39
C LYS A 473 -28.91 -3.17 -43.91
N GLU A 474 -28.99 -1.95 -44.44
CA GLU A 474 -28.96 -1.71 -45.89
C GLU A 474 -27.60 -2.06 -46.53
N ASN A 475 -26.53 -2.06 -45.74
CA ASN A 475 -25.17 -2.33 -46.22
C ASN A 475 -24.62 -3.71 -45.80
N ASN A 476 -25.40 -4.52 -45.09
CA ASN A 476 -24.96 -5.79 -44.49
C ASN A 476 -23.67 -5.64 -43.65
N ILE A 477 -23.60 -4.57 -42.84
CA ILE A 477 -22.45 -4.27 -41.98
C ILE A 477 -22.75 -4.77 -40.56
N THR A 478 -21.86 -5.61 -40.03
CA THR A 478 -21.94 -6.13 -38.66
C THR A 478 -20.89 -5.51 -37.72
N CYS A 479 -19.88 -4.84 -38.26
CA CYS A 479 -18.80 -4.23 -37.48
C CYS A 479 -19.12 -2.78 -37.04
N GLU A 480 -18.52 -2.35 -35.93
CA GLU A 480 -18.64 -0.98 -35.41
C GLU A 480 -17.73 0.02 -36.17
N SER A 481 -16.66 -0.47 -36.78
CA SER A 481 -15.74 0.28 -37.62
C SER A 481 -15.51 -0.48 -38.92
N LEU A 482 -15.43 0.24 -40.04
CA LEU A 482 -15.34 -0.38 -41.35
C LEU A 482 -13.99 -1.09 -41.54
N ASP A 483 -14.05 -2.33 -42.00
CA ASP A 483 -12.91 -3.24 -42.21
C ASP A 483 -12.10 -2.90 -43.47
N SER A 484 -12.72 -2.22 -44.43
CA SER A 484 -12.15 -1.89 -45.74
C SER A 484 -12.79 -0.62 -46.30
N ASN A 485 -12.13 -0.03 -47.31
CA ASN A 485 -12.71 1.06 -48.08
C ASN A 485 -13.90 0.53 -48.89
N LYS A 486 -15.09 1.13 -48.74
CA LYS A 486 -16.29 0.70 -49.47
C LYS A 486 -17.28 1.84 -49.64
N VAL A 487 -18.11 1.74 -50.68
CA VAL A 487 -19.28 2.61 -50.84
C VAL A 487 -20.39 2.06 -49.98
N ILE A 488 -20.95 2.90 -49.12
CA ILE A 488 -22.11 2.56 -48.29
C ILE A 488 -23.27 3.49 -48.59
N ILE A 489 -24.48 2.95 -48.48
CA ILE A 489 -25.74 3.64 -48.62
C ILE A 489 -26.14 4.23 -47.27
N ILE A 490 -26.42 5.53 -47.23
CA ILE A 490 -26.91 6.24 -46.05
C ILE A 490 -28.33 6.73 -46.34
N PRO A 491 -29.36 6.13 -45.72
CA PRO A 491 -30.73 6.57 -45.88
C PRO A 491 -30.97 7.93 -45.22
N GLY A 492 -31.66 8.84 -45.91
CA GLY A 492 -32.17 10.07 -45.30
C GLY A 492 -33.47 9.80 -44.55
N LEU A 493 -33.60 10.36 -43.34
CA LEU A 493 -34.76 10.17 -42.46
C LEU A 493 -35.26 11.50 -41.92
#